data_AF-A0A7Z9XDF8-F1
#
_entry.id   AF-A0A7Z9XDF8-F1
#
_cell.length_a   1.000
_cell.length_b   1.000
_cell.length_c   1.000
_cell.angle_alpha   90.00
_cell.angle_beta   90.00
_cell.angle_gamma   90.00
#
_symmetry.space_group_name_H-M   'P 1'
#
loop_
_entity.id
_entity.type
_entity.pdbx_description
1 polymer ?
#
loop_
_entity_poly.entity_id
_entity_poly.type
_entity_poly.pdbx_seq_one_letter_code
_entity_poly.pdbx_strand_id
1 'polypeptide(L)'
;KKGQLLAAHSLGFSKLQAIYSIILPQAIRLALHGSGNEFIYLIKYSFLAYMVTCIELTGEDKILASSYFKYTEIFFIVGAVYLMIVSFATWGLNALEDYMAIPGFERTRT
;
A
#
# COMPACT_ATOMS: atom_id res chain seq x y z
N LYS A 1 -9.58 23.42 1.90
CA LYS A 1 -9.06 23.49 3.30
C LYS A 1 -9.38 24.82 4.01
N LYS A 2 -8.97 26.00 3.51
CA LYS A 2 -9.32 27.31 4.13
C LYS A 2 -10.83 27.60 4.15
N GLY A 3 -11.58 27.20 3.12
CA GLY A 3 -13.04 27.44 3.03
C GLY A 3 -13.88 26.74 4.09
N GLN A 4 -13.54 25.51 4.48
CA GLN A 4 -14.28 24.78 5.53
C GLN A 4 -14.11 25.42 6.91
N LEU A 5 -12.91 25.91 7.21
CA LEU A 5 -12.61 26.61 8.46
C LEU A 5 -13.30 27.98 8.51
N LEU A 6 -13.32 28.72 7.39
CA LEU A 6 -14.04 29.98 7.26
C LEU A 6 -15.56 29.80 7.41
N ALA A 7 -16.13 28.78 6.75
CA ALA A 7 -17.56 28.46 6.85
C ALA A 7 -17.97 28.02 8.26
N ALA A 8 -17.17 27.18 8.93
CA ALA A 8 -17.41 26.81 10.31
C ALA A 8 -17.36 28.03 11.24
N HIS A 9 -16.43 28.96 10.99
CA HIS A 9 -16.34 30.18 11.79
C HIS A 9 -17.51 31.14 11.55
N SER A 10 -18.00 31.25 10.32
CA SER A 10 -19.23 31.98 9.98
C SER A 10 -20.49 31.38 10.61
N LEU A 11 -20.47 30.08 10.93
CA LEU A 11 -21.54 29.38 11.66
C LEU A 11 -21.37 29.46 13.19
N GLY A 12 -20.40 30.24 13.69
CA GLY A 12 -20.16 30.43 15.12
C GLY A 12 -19.33 29.34 15.80
N PHE A 13 -18.73 28.42 15.05
CA PHE A 13 -17.83 27.42 15.64
C PHE A 13 -16.52 28.06 16.10
N SER A 14 -16.03 27.62 17.27
CA SER A 14 -14.65 27.89 17.67
C SER A 14 -13.66 27.07 16.82
N LYS A 15 -12.43 27.55 16.67
CA LYS A 15 -11.40 26.91 15.84
C LYS A 15 -11.16 25.45 16.23
N LEU A 16 -11.17 25.15 17.54
CA LEU A 16 -10.99 23.79 18.06
C LEU A 16 -12.22 22.91 17.80
N GLN A 17 -13.43 23.45 17.94
CA GLN A 17 -14.66 22.73 17.67
C GLN A 17 -14.81 22.38 16.19
N ALA A 18 -14.43 23.30 15.29
CA ALA A 18 -14.40 23.04 13.85
C ALA A 18 -13.39 21.93 13.48
N ILE A 19 -12.22 21.91 14.13
CA ILE A 19 -11.21 20.88 13.89
C ILE A 19 -11.73 19.50 14.31
N TYR A 20 -12.24 19.37 15.54
CA TYR A 20 -12.70 18.07 16.04
C TYR A 20 -13.94 17.54 15.32
N SER A 21 -14.91 18.41 15.03
CA SER A 21 -16.21 18.00 14.52
C SER A 21 -16.23 17.81 12.99
N ILE A 22 -15.35 18.52 12.25
CA ILE A 22 -15.40 18.56 10.78
C ILE A 22 -14.10 18.04 10.17
N ILE A 23 -12.96 18.62 10.54
CA ILE A 23 -11.69 18.35 9.86
C ILE A 23 -11.12 16.98 10.26
N LEU A 24 -11.18 16.64 11.54
CA LEU A 24 -10.65 15.39 12.08
C LEU A 24 -11.33 14.15 11.47
N PRO A 25 -12.67 14.00 11.47
CA PRO A 25 -13.32 12.84 10.86
C PRO A 25 -13.07 12.76 9.34
N GLN A 26 -13.01 13.90 8.64
CA GLN A 26 -12.68 13.92 7.21
C GLN A 26 -11.24 13.50 6.93
N ALA A 27 -10.28 14.00 7.73
CA ALA A 27 -8.87 13.67 7.60
C ALA A 27 -8.62 12.19 7.91
N ILE A 28 -9.27 11.64 8.93
CA ILE A 28 -9.18 10.21 9.28
C ILE A 28 -9.73 9.35 8.14
N ARG A 29 -10.88 9.70 7.56
CA ARG A 29 -11.47 8.94 6.45
C ARG A 29 -10.58 8.96 5.20
N LEU A 30 -9.96 10.10 4.90
CA LEU A 30 -9.02 10.24 3.79
C LEU A 30 -7.71 9.48 4.06
N ALA A 31 -7.19 9.55 5.29
CA ALA A 31 -5.98 8.85 5.70
C ALA A 31 -6.19 7.33 5.64
N LEU A 32 -7.31 6.81 6.15
CA LEU A 32 -7.66 5.39 6.07
C LEU A 32 -7.71 4.88 4.62
N HIS A 33 -8.33 5.64 3.72
CA HIS A 33 -8.36 5.26 2.30
C HIS A 33 -6.96 5.32 1.66
N GLY A 34 -6.18 6.37 1.93
CA GLY A 34 -4.81 6.50 1.41
C GLY A 34 -3.84 5.43 1.96
N SER A 35 -4.03 5.00 3.21
CA SER A 35 -3.17 4.00 3.86
C SER A 35 -3.27 2.60 3.25
N GLY A 36 -4.38 2.23 2.63
CA GLY A 36 -4.53 0.91 2.01
C GLY A 36 -3.56 0.69 0.85
N ASN A 37 -3.39 1.70 0.00
CA ASN A 37 -2.45 1.65 -1.12
C ASN A 37 -0.99 1.61 -0.64
N GLU A 38 -0.67 2.43 0.37
CA GLU A 38 0.66 2.46 0.98
C GLU A 38 1.01 1.10 1.63
N PHE A 39 0.04 0.43 2.25
CA PHE A 39 0.23 -0.88 2.86
C PHE A 39 0.63 -1.95 1.83
N ILE A 40 0.06 -1.92 0.62
CA ILE A 40 0.47 -2.84 -0.46
C ILE A 40 1.89 -2.54 -0.92
N TYR A 41 2.21 -1.26 -1.10
CA TYR A 41 3.55 -0.87 -1.49
C TYR A 41 4.57 -1.36 -0.47
N LEU A 42 4.29 -1.19 0.83
CA LEU A 42 5.14 -1.72 1.89
C LEU A 42 5.34 -3.23 1.77
N ILE A 43 4.29 -4.02 1.56
CA ILE A 43 4.41 -5.48 1.37
C ILE A 43 5.28 -5.81 0.15
N LYS A 44 5.06 -5.15 -0.99
CA LYS A 44 5.83 -5.38 -2.22
C LYS A 44 7.31 -5.02 -2.04
N TYR A 45 7.59 -3.86 -1.42
CA TYR A 45 8.94 -3.40 -1.17
C TYR A 45 9.67 -4.25 -0.13
N SER A 46 9.00 -4.69 0.95
CA SER A 46 9.60 -5.57 1.96
C SER A 46 10.00 -6.93 1.37
N PHE A 47 9.14 -7.54 0.55
CA PHE A 47 9.49 -8.79 -0.13
C PHE A 47 10.64 -8.58 -1.14
N LEU A 48 10.57 -7.53 -1.96
CA LEU A 48 11.62 -7.26 -2.95
C LEU A 48 12.96 -7.00 -2.27
N ALA A 49 12.98 -6.23 -1.17
CA ALA A 49 14.17 -6.01 -0.36
C ALA A 49 14.73 -7.32 0.19
N TYR A 50 13.89 -8.18 0.77
CA TYR A 50 14.31 -9.51 1.24
C TYR A 50 14.91 -10.35 0.10
N MET A 51 14.27 -10.37 -1.06
CA MET A 51 14.75 -11.12 -2.23
C MET A 51 16.11 -10.61 -2.71
N VAL A 52 16.31 -9.29 -2.78
CA VAL A 52 17.60 -8.68 -3.13
C VAL A 52 18.66 -9.08 -2.11
N THR A 53 18.38 -8.95 -0.81
CA THR A 53 19.32 -9.38 0.25
C THR A 53 19.66 -10.87 0.16
N CYS A 54 18.68 -11.73 -0.09
CA CYS A 54 18.91 -13.16 -0.30
C CYS A 54 19.76 -13.42 -1.55
N ILE A 55 19.54 -12.69 -2.66
CA ILE A 55 20.35 -12.81 -3.87
C ILE A 55 21.78 -12.34 -3.63
N GLU A 56 21.99 -11.26 -2.88
CA GLU A 56 23.34 -10.76 -2.55
C GLU A 56 24.08 -11.76 -1.64
N LEU A 57 23.42 -12.24 -0.58
CA LEU A 57 23.99 -13.26 0.31
C LEU A 57 24.26 -14.57 -0.43
N THR A 58 23.32 -15.02 -1.26
CA THR A 58 23.50 -16.21 -2.10
C THR A 58 24.51 -15.96 -3.21
N GLY A 59 24.76 -14.72 -3.64
CA GLY A 59 25.75 -14.35 -4.64
C GLY A 59 27.17 -14.51 -4.09
N GLU A 60 27.38 -14.03 -2.86
CA GLU A 60 28.57 -14.29 -2.06
C GLU A 60 28.72 -15.81 -1.79
N ASP A 61 27.65 -16.50 -1.39
CA ASP A 61 27.66 -17.94 -1.13
C ASP A 61 27.80 -18.80 -2.40
N LYS A 62 27.40 -18.31 -3.58
CA LYS A 62 27.52 -19.02 -4.87
C LYS A 62 28.95 -19.22 -5.31
N ILE A 63 29.85 -18.33 -4.89
CA ILE A 63 31.30 -18.53 -5.06
C ILE A 63 31.75 -19.80 -4.31
N LEU A 64 31.09 -20.13 -3.19
CA LEU A 64 31.27 -21.40 -2.47
C LEU A 64 30.37 -22.55 -3.00
N ALA A 65 29.17 -22.27 -3.50
CA ALA A 65 28.10 -23.26 -3.77
C ALA A 65 27.91 -23.64 -5.26
N SER A 66 28.88 -23.34 -6.14
CA SER A 66 28.91 -23.61 -7.60
C SER A 66 28.68 -25.08 -8.04
N SER A 67 28.32 -25.99 -7.13
CA SER A 67 28.08 -27.42 -7.44
C SER A 67 26.68 -27.77 -7.97
N TYR A 68 25.65 -26.93 -7.78
CA TYR A 68 24.26 -27.34 -8.03
C TYR A 68 23.68 -26.70 -9.30
N PHE A 69 23.91 -27.36 -10.44
CA PHE A 69 23.48 -27.02 -11.82
C PHE A 69 21.94 -26.96 -12.06
N LYS A 70 21.14 -26.43 -11.14
CA LYS A 70 19.66 -26.32 -11.25
C LYS A 70 19.08 -24.93 -10.92
N TYR A 71 19.82 -23.85 -11.19
CA TYR A 71 19.38 -22.48 -10.88
C TYR A 71 18.08 -22.06 -11.58
N THR A 72 17.91 -22.39 -12.86
CA THR A 72 16.77 -21.91 -13.66
C THR A 72 15.43 -22.40 -13.14
N GLU A 73 15.35 -23.67 -12.74
CA GLU A 73 14.12 -24.31 -12.26
C GLU A 73 13.65 -23.71 -10.92
N ILE A 74 14.60 -23.42 -10.03
CA ILE A 74 14.33 -22.82 -8.72
C ILE A 74 13.85 -21.36 -8.87
N PHE A 75 14.54 -20.56 -9.69
CA PHE A 75 14.13 -19.16 -9.92
C PHE A 75 12.74 -19.06 -10.57
N PHE A 76 12.40 -19.99 -11.47
CA PHE A 76 11.09 -20.02 -12.09
C PHE A 76 9.97 -20.30 -11.07
N ILE A 77 10.17 -21.28 -10.17
CA ILE A 77 9.22 -21.60 -9.10
C ILE A 77 9.06 -20.43 -8.14
N VAL A 78 10.16 -19.80 -7.72
CA VAL A 78 10.12 -18.62 -6.84
C VAL A 78 9.37 -17.46 -7.49
N GLY A 79 9.63 -17.19 -8.77
CA GLY A 79 8.90 -16.17 -9.53
C GLY A 79 7.40 -16.46 -9.64
N ALA A 80 7.01 -17.72 -9.88
CA ALA A 80 5.61 -18.13 -9.95
C ALA A 80 4.88 -17.97 -8.60
N VAL A 81 5.52 -18.36 -7.49
CA VAL A 81 4.96 -18.17 -6.14
C VAL A 81 4.79 -16.69 -5.81
N TYR A 82 5.77 -15.86 -6.16
CA TYR A 82 5.66 -14.42 -5.96
C TYR A 82 4.49 -13.81 -6.76
N LEU A 83 4.34 -14.19 -8.02
CA LEU A 83 3.24 -13.74 -8.88
C LEU A 83 1.87 -14.15 -8.31
N MET A 84 1.78 -15.36 -7.74
CA MET A 84 0.58 -15.83 -7.05
C MET A 84 0.27 -14.96 -5.81
N ILE A 85 1.25 -14.71 -4.95
CA ILE A 85 1.08 -13.89 -3.73
C ILE A 85 0.65 -12.47 -4.10
N VAL A 86 1.34 -11.83 -5.06
CA VAL A 86 1.00 -10.48 -5.52
C VAL A 86 -0.40 -10.43 -6.12
N SER A 87 -0.78 -11.43 -6.91
CA SER A 87 -2.13 -11.51 -7.50
C SER A 87 -3.19 -11.67 -6.42
N PHE A 88 -2.96 -12.52 -5.42
CA PHE A 88 -3.89 -12.74 -4.32
C PHE A 88 -4.03 -11.51 -3.42
N ALA A 89 -2.92 -10.83 -3.11
CA ALA A 89 -2.93 -9.58 -2.35
C ALA A 89 -3.63 -8.45 -3.11
N THR A 90 -3.40 -8.35 -4.42
CA THR A 90 -4.08 -7.37 -5.28
C THR A 90 -5.59 -7.65 -5.34
N TRP A 91 -5.99 -8.93 -5.47
CA TRP A 91 -7.38 -9.32 -5.45
C TRP A 91 -8.05 -9.06 -4.09
N GLY A 92 -7.40 -9.44 -2.98
CA GLY A 92 -7.91 -9.20 -1.64
C GLY A 92 -8.02 -7.71 -1.31
N LEU A 93 -7.10 -6.89 -1.80
CA LEU A 93 -7.22 -5.45 -1.67
C LEU A 93 -8.33 -4.90 -2.56
N ASN A 94 -8.47 -5.31 -3.82
CA ASN A 94 -9.60 -4.87 -4.65
C ASN A 94 -10.94 -5.24 -4.00
N ALA A 95 -11.05 -6.41 -3.37
CA ALA A 95 -12.24 -6.80 -2.62
C ALA A 95 -12.47 -5.95 -1.36
N LEU A 96 -11.40 -5.58 -0.64
CA LEU A 96 -11.47 -4.67 0.50
C LEU A 96 -11.75 -3.22 0.08
N GLU A 97 -11.24 -2.81 -1.07
CA GLU A 97 -11.44 -1.51 -1.68
C GLU A 97 -12.88 -1.40 -2.18
N ASP A 98 -13.46 -2.45 -2.79
CA ASP A 98 -14.88 -2.51 -3.13
C ASP A 98 -15.79 -2.49 -1.89
N TYR A 99 -15.38 -3.14 -0.80
CA TYR A 99 -16.15 -3.13 0.45
C TYR A 99 -16.06 -1.78 1.19
N MET A 100 -14.93 -1.07 1.10
CA MET A 100 -14.75 0.27 1.66
C MET A 100 -15.04 1.41 0.66
N ALA A 101 -15.29 1.10 -0.61
CA ALA A 101 -15.66 2.05 -1.64
C ALA A 101 -17.09 2.49 -1.39
N ILE A 102 -17.22 3.53 -0.56
CA ILE A 102 -18.42 4.33 -0.51
C ILE A 102 -18.56 4.98 -1.90
N PRO A 103 -19.66 4.71 -2.64
CA PRO A 103 -19.85 5.20 -3.99
C PRO A 103 -19.90 6.74 -3.95
N GLY A 104 -18.97 7.42 -4.64
CA GLY A 104 -19.07 8.87 -4.85
C GLY A 104 -17.80 9.73 -4.90
N PHE A 105 -16.59 9.19 -5.02
CA PHE A 105 -15.44 10.02 -5.41
C PHE A 105 -15.05 9.74 -6.86
N GLU A 106 -15.56 10.59 -7.76
CA GLU A 106 -15.15 10.62 -9.15
C GLU A 106 -13.63 10.81 -9.23
N ARG A 107 -12.94 9.82 -9.82
CA ARG A 107 -11.59 10.02 -10.33
C ARG A 107 -11.68 11.01 -11.47
N THR A 108 -11.44 12.29 -11.20
CA THR A 108 -11.10 13.25 -12.26
C THR A 108 -9.72 12.86 -12.76
N ARG A 109 -9.70 12.07 -13.83
CA ARG A 109 -8.53 11.92 -14.71
C ARG A 109 -8.17 13.32 -15.23
N THR A 110 -6.96 13.77 -14.93
CA THR A 110 -6.20 14.71 -15.76
C THR A 110 -4.80 14.16 -15.89
#